data_AF-A0A9Q3L8H9-F1
#
_entry.id   AF-A0A9Q3L8H9-F1
#
_cell.length_a   1.000
_cell.length_b   1.000
_cell.length_c   1.000
_cell.angle_alpha   90.00
_cell.angle_beta   90.00
_cell.angle_gamma   90.00
#
_symmetry.space_group_name_H-M   'P 1'
#
loop_
_entity.id
_entity.type
_entity.pdbx_description
1 polymer ?
#
loop_
_entity_poly.entity_id
_entity_poly.type
_entity_poly.pdbx_seq_one_letter_code
_entity_poly.pdbx_strand_id
1 'polypeptide(L)'
;MNLSKNDRERYINLLTTVYEEEIEKVEKLSDQELYELVVKHQESQIKKSKNPNRFFMYYKGLPEPKEYKPTTSKKYGLIIVIIFFSMFVVLFIILMYLALQNHS
;
A
#
# COMPACT_ATOMS: atom_id res chain seq x y z
N MET A 1 -3.22 22.04 16.17
CA MET A 1 -2.13 22.78 15.50
C MET A 1 -2.68 24.15 15.13
N ASN A 2 -1.99 25.25 15.42
CA ASN A 2 -2.44 26.60 15.05
C ASN A 2 -1.62 27.09 13.87
N LEU A 3 -2.26 27.41 12.74
CA LEU A 3 -1.57 27.96 11.59
C LEU A 3 -1.45 29.47 11.71
N SER A 4 -0.37 30.04 11.18
CA SER A 4 -0.33 31.48 10.93
C SER A 4 -1.38 31.86 9.88
N LYS A 5 -1.94 33.08 9.96
CA LYS A 5 -2.92 33.58 8.98
C LYS A 5 -2.42 33.43 7.54
N ASN A 6 -1.13 33.72 7.32
CA ASN A 6 -0.50 33.61 6.01
C ASN A 6 -0.39 32.16 5.51
N ASP A 7 -0.11 31.20 6.42
CA ASP A 7 -0.03 29.79 6.05
C ASP A 7 -1.41 29.21 5.76
N ARG A 8 -2.42 29.65 6.51
CA ARG A 8 -3.81 29.27 6.27
C ARG A 8 -4.29 29.73 4.89
N GLU A 9 -4.11 31.00 4.54
CA GLU A 9 -4.42 31.51 3.21
C GLU A 9 -3.67 30.75 2.11
N ARG A 10 -2.38 30.46 2.33
CA ARG A 10 -1.59 29.69 1.36
C ARG A 10 -2.19 28.31 1.13
N TYR A 11 -2.62 27.61 2.19
CA TYR A 11 -3.22 26.28 2.07
C TYR A 11 -4.61 26.31 1.44
N ILE A 12 -5.43 27.30 1.76
CA ILE A 12 -6.72 27.50 1.10
C ILE A 12 -6.50 27.70 -0.40
N ASN A 13 -5.61 28.63 -0.77
CA ASN A 13 -5.29 28.91 -2.17
C ASN A 13 -4.76 27.68 -2.90
N LEU A 14 -3.90 26.89 -2.25
CA LEU A 14 -3.36 25.67 -2.83
C LEU A 14 -4.44 24.59 -3.05
N LEU A 15 -5.35 24.42 -2.09
CA LEU A 15 -6.46 23.48 -2.21
C LEU A 15 -7.45 23.87 -3.30
N THR A 16 -7.74 25.17 -3.46
CA THR A 16 -8.75 25.65 -4.40
C THR A 16 -8.22 25.78 -5.82
N THR A 17 -6.98 26.24 -5.99
CA THR A 17 -6.40 26.47 -7.34
C THR A 17 -5.69 25.26 -7.93
N VAL A 18 -4.98 24.48 -7.11
CA VAL A 18 -4.18 23.34 -7.60
C VAL A 18 -4.94 22.03 -7.49
N TYR A 19 -5.73 21.86 -6.43
CA TYR A 19 -6.47 20.62 -6.17
C TYR A 19 -7.97 20.74 -6.43
N GLU A 20 -8.44 21.89 -6.94
CA GLU A 20 -9.82 22.14 -7.38
C GLU A 20 -10.88 21.81 -6.30
N GLU A 21 -10.54 21.94 -5.02
CA GLU A 21 -11.51 21.78 -3.93
C GLU A 21 -12.42 23.02 -3.82
N GLU A 22 -13.67 22.80 -3.42
CA GLU A 22 -14.66 23.87 -3.26
C GLU A 22 -14.25 24.85 -2.14
N ILE A 23 -14.18 26.14 -2.49
CA ILE A 23 -13.80 27.22 -1.55
C ILE A 23 -14.67 27.19 -0.28
N GLU A 24 -15.99 27.06 -0.43
CA GLU A 24 -16.93 27.03 0.69
C GLU A 24 -16.67 25.89 1.68
N LYS A 25 -16.15 24.76 1.19
CA LYS A 25 -15.82 23.60 2.00
C LYS A 25 -14.51 23.82 2.72
N VAL A 26 -13.51 24.35 2.02
CA VAL A 26 -12.15 24.56 2.52
C VAL A 26 -12.09 25.67 3.58
N GLU A 27 -12.87 26.74 3.43
CA GLU A 27 -12.90 27.85 4.39
C GLU A 27 -13.48 27.45 5.76
N LYS A 28 -14.43 26.50 5.78
CA LYS A 28 -15.08 25.98 6.99
C LYS A 28 -14.20 25.01 7.80
N LEU A 29 -13.11 24.52 7.23
CA LEU A 29 -12.21 23.56 7.89
C LEU A 29 -11.41 24.23 8.99
N SER A 30 -11.22 23.52 10.10
CA SER A 30 -10.25 23.91 11.11
C SER A 30 -8.83 23.91 10.56
N ASP A 31 -7.92 24.61 11.22
CA ASP A 31 -6.50 24.66 10.87
C ASP A 31 -5.86 23.27 10.74
N GLN A 32 -6.26 22.35 11.62
CA GLN A 32 -5.75 20.99 11.60
C GLN A 32 -6.30 20.19 10.41
N GLU A 33 -7.60 20.27 10.15
CA GLU A 33 -8.22 19.58 9.00
C GLU A 33 -7.69 20.12 7.67
N LEU A 34 -7.42 21.43 7.58
CA LEU A 34 -6.85 22.06 6.41
C LEU A 34 -5.44 21.50 6.11
N TYR A 35 -4.61 21.41 7.15
CA TYR A 35 -3.27 20.82 7.04
C TYR A 35 -3.34 19.33 6.63
N GLU A 36 -4.18 18.54 7.29
CA GLU A 36 -4.36 17.12 6.97
C GLU A 36 -4.83 16.91 5.52
N LEU A 37 -5.73 17.77 5.03
CA LEU A 37 -6.21 17.71 3.66
C LEU A 37 -5.11 18.04 2.63
N VAL A 38 -4.30 19.08 2.89
CA VAL A 38 -3.15 19.41 2.05
C VAL A 38 -2.15 18.25 2.00
N VAL A 39 -1.81 17.68 3.16
CA VAL A 39 -0.87 16.54 3.24
C VAL A 39 -1.42 15.34 2.49
N LYS A 40 -2.70 15.02 2.64
CA LYS A 40 -3.35 13.91 1.92
C LYS A 40 -3.25 14.07 0.40
N HIS A 41 -3.54 15.27 -0.11
CA HIS A 41 -3.41 15.57 -1.54
C HIS A 41 -1.96 15.45 -2.02
N GLN A 42 -1.00 15.99 -1.26
CA GLN A 42 0.43 15.86 -1.57
C GLN A 42 0.88 14.39 -1.61
N GLU A 43 0.52 13.59 -0.61
CA GLU A 43 0.84 12.16 -0.57
C GLU A 43 0.22 11.42 -1.76
N SER A 44 -1.02 11.74 -2.12
CA SER A 44 -1.69 11.12 -3.27
C SER A 44 -0.93 11.41 -4.57
N GLN A 45 -0.47 12.66 -4.77
CA GLN A 45 0.31 13.06 -5.94
C GLN A 45 1.68 12.39 -5.97
N ILE A 46 2.35 12.27 -4.82
CA ILE A 46 3.62 11.54 -4.69
C ILE A 46 3.42 10.07 -5.06
N LYS A 47 2.37 9.40 -4.54
CA LYS A 47 2.05 8.01 -4.90
C LYS A 47 1.76 7.87 -6.40
N LYS A 48 1.01 8.80 -7.00
CA LYS A 48 0.76 8.85 -8.46
C LYS A 48 2.04 9.05 -9.28
N SER A 49 2.99 9.84 -8.79
CA SER A 49 4.27 10.10 -9.47
C SER A 49 5.23 8.91 -9.39
N LYS A 50 5.26 8.21 -8.25
CA LYS A 50 6.12 7.04 -8.01
C LYS A 50 5.55 5.74 -8.56
N ASN A 51 4.30 5.73 -9.04
CA ASN A 51 3.69 4.53 -9.59
C ASN A 51 4.38 4.15 -10.92
N PRO A 52 5.11 3.01 -10.99
CA PRO A 52 5.80 2.61 -12.21
C PRO A 52 4.83 2.30 -13.37
N ASN A 53 3.55 2.07 -13.08
CA ASN A 53 2.50 1.84 -14.08
C ASN A 53 1.75 3.12 -14.50
N ARG A 54 2.32 4.32 -14.29
CA ARG A 54 1.71 5.61 -14.66
C ARG A 54 1.32 5.70 -16.14
N PHE A 55 2.09 5.04 -17.02
CA PHE A 55 1.77 4.97 -18.46
C PHE A 55 0.37 4.39 -18.71
N PHE A 56 -0.02 3.34 -17.98
CA PHE A 56 -1.30 2.68 -18.15
C PHE A 56 -2.47 3.52 -17.62
N MET A 57 -2.30 4.28 -16.54
CA MET A 57 -3.32 5.19 -16.03
C MET A 57 -3.61 6.34 -17.01
N TYR A 58 -2.57 7.07 -17.45
CA TYR A 58 -2.76 8.33 -18.17
C TYR A 58 -2.93 8.15 -19.69
N TYR A 59 -2.24 7.19 -20.30
CA TYR A 59 -2.27 7.02 -21.76
C TYR A 59 -3.29 5.98 -22.23
N LYS A 60 -3.62 4.99 -21.39
CA LYS A 60 -4.63 3.97 -21.71
C LYS A 60 -5.99 4.20 -21.04
N GLY A 61 -6.15 5.31 -20.32
CA GLY A 61 -7.41 5.68 -19.67
C GLY A 61 -7.89 4.67 -18.61
N LEU A 62 -6.98 3.86 -18.07
CA LEU A 62 -7.34 2.88 -17.06
C LEU A 62 -7.57 3.60 -15.72
N PRO A 63 -8.66 3.27 -14.99
CA PRO A 63 -8.94 3.88 -13.70
C PRO A 63 -7.80 3.60 -12.72
N GLU A 64 -7.65 4.47 -11.72
CA GLU A 64 -6.64 4.28 -10.69
C GLU A 64 -6.81 2.89 -10.02
N PRO A 65 -5.72 2.12 -9.83
CA PRO A 65 -5.78 0.81 -9.24
C PRO A 65 -6.30 0.99 -7.82
N LYS A 66 -7.44 0.37 -7.54
CA LYS A 66 -8.03 0.35 -6.20
C LYS A 66 -6.98 -0.16 -5.22
N GLU A 67 -6.89 0.47 -4.05
CA GLU A 67 -6.02 -0.02 -2.98
C GLU A 67 -6.39 -1.48 -2.67
N TYR A 68 -5.56 -2.41 -3.15
CA TYR A 68 -5.78 -3.82 -2.98
C TYR A 68 -5.47 -4.17 -1.53
N LYS A 69 -6.51 -4.36 -0.71
CA LYS A 69 -6.35 -4.99 0.60
C LYS A 69 -5.93 -6.44 0.36
N PRO A 70 -4.70 -6.85 0.71
CA PRO A 70 -4.27 -8.21 0.47
C PRO A 70 -5.18 -9.14 1.27
N THR A 71 -5.97 -9.93 0.54
CA THR A 71 -6.75 -11.01 1.15
C THR A 71 -5.79 -11.98 1.85
N THR A 72 -6.25 -12.57 2.96
CA THR A 72 -5.50 -13.36 3.95
C THR A 72 -4.78 -14.62 3.44
N SER A 73 -4.62 -14.77 2.13
CA SER A 73 -4.03 -15.93 1.44
C SER A 73 -2.57 -16.22 1.83
N LYS A 74 -1.79 -15.20 2.27
CA LYS A 74 -0.37 -15.40 2.65
C LYS A 74 -0.16 -16.41 3.79
N LYS A 75 -1.09 -16.48 4.77
CA LYS A 75 -0.94 -17.37 5.93
C LYS A 75 -1.10 -18.85 5.55
N TYR A 76 -2.07 -19.15 4.70
CA TYR A 76 -2.33 -20.51 4.23
C TYR A 76 -1.29 -20.97 3.21
N GLY A 77 -0.76 -20.07 2.38
CA GLY A 77 0.33 -20.38 1.45
C GLY A 77 1.59 -20.87 2.17
N LEU A 78 1.96 -20.26 3.31
CA LEU A 78 3.13 -20.66 4.08
C LEU A 78 3.00 -22.09 4.64
N ILE A 79 1.81 -22.45 5.12
CA ILE A 79 1.53 -23.78 5.68
C ILE A 79 1.73 -24.87 4.63
N ILE A 80 1.25 -24.64 3.40
CA ILE A 80 1.40 -25.59 2.29
C ILE A 80 2.87 -25.81 1.95
N VAL A 81 3.67 -24.74 1.93
CA VAL A 81 5.12 -24.83 1.66
C VAL A 81 5.83 -25.64 2.75
N ILE A 82 5.50 -25.42 4.02
CA ILE A 82 6.09 -26.18 5.14
C ILE A 82 5.76 -27.67 5.02
N ILE A 83 4.51 -28.02 4.69
CA ILE A 83 4.08 -29.42 4.51
C ILE A 83 4.83 -30.06 3.33
N PHE A 84 5.01 -29.33 2.23
CA PHE A 84 5.75 -29.85 1.07
C PHE A 84 7.21 -30.18 1.42
N PHE A 85 7.90 -29.30 2.15
CA PHE A 85 9.27 -29.56 2.58
C PHE A 85 9.37 -30.65 3.65
N SER A 86 8.38 -30.76 4.54
CA SER A 86 8.39 -31.82 5.57
C SER A 86 8.26 -33.22 4.96
N MET A 87 7.56 -33.36 3.82
CA MET A 87 7.50 -34.64 3.09
C MET A 87 8.89 -35.14 2.68
N PHE A 88 9.79 -34.26 2.24
CA PHE A 88 11.17 -34.64 1.88
C PHE A 88 11.98 -35.05 3.10
N VAL A 89 11.77 -34.37 4.24
CA VAL A 89 12.45 -34.74 5.50
C VAL A 89 12.02 -36.13 5.95
N VAL A 90 10.72 -36.44 5.89
CA VAL A 90 10.19 -37.77 6.24
C VAL A 90 10.75 -38.84 5.29
N LEU A 91 10.75 -38.58 3.98
CA LEU A 91 11.33 -39.49 2.99
C LEU A 91 12.82 -39.75 3.29
N PHE A 92 13.57 -38.71 3.62
CA PHE A 92 14.99 -38.82 3.97
C PHE A 92 15.22 -39.69 5.20
N ILE A 93 14.41 -39.51 6.25
CA ILE A 93 14.48 -40.34 7.47
C ILE A 93 14.19 -41.81 7.16
N ILE A 94 13.18 -42.10 6.34
CA ILE A 94 12.84 -43.46 5.93
C ILE A 94 14.01 -44.11 5.18
N LEU A 95 14.61 -43.39 4.22
CA LEU A 95 15.77 -43.89 3.46
C LEU A 95 17.00 -44.12 4.36
N MET A 96 17.27 -43.22 5.31
CA MET A 96 18.34 -43.42 6.30
C MET A 96 18.11 -44.66 7.15
N TYR A 97 16.88 -44.88 7.63
CA TYR A 97 16.55 -46.05 8.45
C TYR A 97 16.73 -47.36 7.67
N LEU A 98 16.25 -47.41 6.42
CA LEU A 98 16.43 -48.57 5.55
C LEU A 98 17.91 -48.82 5.23
N ALA A 99 18.68 -47.76 4.98
CA ALA A 99 20.12 -47.89 4.73
C ALA A 99 20.85 -48.45 5.96
N LEU A 100 20.50 -48.02 7.16
CA LEU A 100 21.06 -48.53 8.43
C LEU A 100 20.73 -50.02 8.65
N GLN A 101 19.50 -50.45 8.35
CA GLN A 101 19.11 -51.86 8.46
C GLN A 101 19.82 -52.75 7.43
N ASN A 102 20.01 -52.28 6.20
CA ASN A 102 20.68 -53.06 5.14
C ASN A 102 22.21 -53.12 5.30
N HIS A 103 22.80 -52.28 6.15
CA HIS A 103 24.24 -52.26 6.42
C HIS A 103 24.65 -52.97 7.73
N SER A 104 23.69 -53.45 8.53
CA SER A 104 23.90 -54.31 9.70
C SER A 104 23.69 -55.77 9.35
#